data_AF-A8XMG0-F1
#
_entry.id   AF-A8XMG0-F1
#
_cell.length_a   1.000
_cell.length_b   1.000
_cell.length_c   1.000
_cell.angle_alpha   90.00
_cell.angle_beta   90.00
_cell.angle_gamma   90.00
#
_symmetry.space_group_name_H-M   'P 1'
#
loop_
_entity.id
_entity.type
_entity.pdbx_description
1 polymer ?
#
loop_
_entity_poly.entity_id
_entity_poly.type
_entity_poly.pdbx_seq_one_letter_code
_entity_poly.pdbx_strand_id
1 'polypeptide(L)'
;MKNPGLTHYIAEHAHPSLQMACQELEFSMSRINNVVSRLMTSQGKNIEQDYGSLEALVSVLKNNLVMVSTISRASRSYSIGLRNADIELAWATIICSRLSRATWFELDALSDLFGLVRFNPSLLNAGRAVFDLGGYIIESPLEKNW
;
A
#
# COMPACT_ATOMS: atom_id res chain seq x y z
N MET A 1 7.52 -14.23 -5.01
CA MET A 1 6.38 -14.91 -5.69
C MET A 1 5.58 -13.85 -6.43
N LYS A 2 5.73 -13.75 -7.76
CA LYS A 2 5.17 -12.61 -8.52
C LYS A 2 3.65 -12.65 -8.65
N ASN A 3 3.03 -13.84 -8.70
CA ASN A 3 1.58 -14.03 -8.81
C ASN A 3 1.08 -15.07 -7.79
N PRO A 4 0.55 -14.67 -6.64
CA PRO A 4 -0.11 -15.61 -5.73
C PRO A 4 -1.43 -16.14 -6.35
N GLY A 5 -1.82 -17.37 -6.00
CA GLY A 5 -3.11 -17.93 -6.41
C GLY A 5 -4.29 -17.20 -5.75
N LEU A 6 -5.42 -17.14 -6.46
CA LEU A 6 -6.70 -16.64 -5.96
C LEU A 6 -7.32 -17.71 -5.05
N THR A 7 -7.71 -17.33 -3.83
CA THR A 7 -8.22 -18.25 -2.78
C THR A 7 -9.60 -17.86 -2.25
N HIS A 8 -9.99 -16.61 -2.39
CA HIS A 8 -11.20 -16.01 -1.83
C HIS A 8 -12.31 -15.81 -2.86
N TYR A 9 -12.01 -15.88 -4.16
CA TYR A 9 -12.98 -15.80 -5.25
C TYR A 9 -13.89 -14.57 -5.16
N ILE A 10 -13.31 -13.40 -4.81
CA ILE A 10 -14.08 -12.17 -4.55
C ILE A 10 -14.90 -11.75 -5.78
N ALA A 11 -14.42 -12.08 -6.97
CA ALA A 11 -15.12 -11.81 -8.22
C ALA A 11 -16.50 -12.50 -8.33
N GLU A 12 -16.73 -13.62 -7.63
CA GLU A 12 -18.03 -14.33 -7.64
C GLU A 12 -19.10 -13.61 -6.81
N HIS A 13 -18.69 -12.70 -5.93
CA HIS A 13 -19.57 -11.92 -5.06
C HIS A 13 -19.82 -10.48 -5.55
N ALA A 14 -19.21 -10.11 -6.69
CA ALA A 14 -19.35 -8.79 -7.29
C ALA A 14 -19.98 -8.88 -8.68
N HIS A 15 -20.44 -7.74 -9.20
CA HIS A 15 -20.91 -7.65 -10.57
C HIS A 15 -19.78 -8.07 -11.55
N PRO A 16 -20.06 -8.90 -12.58
CA PRO A 16 -19.03 -9.45 -13.48
C PRO A 16 -18.12 -8.40 -14.13
N SER A 17 -18.64 -7.18 -14.39
CA SER A 17 -17.85 -6.07 -14.93
C SER A 17 -16.67 -5.63 -14.04
N LEU A 18 -16.68 -5.99 -12.74
CA LEU A 18 -15.62 -5.65 -11.77
C LEU A 18 -14.63 -6.80 -11.55
N GLN A 19 -14.70 -7.88 -12.33
CA GLN A 19 -13.86 -9.07 -12.16
C GLN A 19 -12.37 -8.74 -12.02
N MET A 20 -11.84 -7.89 -12.90
CA MET A 20 -10.43 -7.46 -12.85
C MET A 20 -10.10 -6.72 -11.54
N ALA A 21 -10.96 -5.81 -11.09
CA ALA A 21 -10.76 -5.07 -9.85
C ALA A 21 -10.75 -6.00 -8.63
N CYS A 22 -11.62 -7.01 -8.61
CA CYS A 22 -11.65 -8.04 -7.57
C CYS A 22 -10.37 -8.89 -7.56
N GLN A 23 -9.87 -9.28 -8.73
CA GLN A 23 -8.61 -10.04 -8.84
C GLN A 23 -7.41 -9.22 -8.34
N GLU A 24 -7.32 -7.94 -8.71
CA GLU A 24 -6.28 -7.03 -8.23
C GLU A 24 -6.27 -6.89 -6.70
N LEU A 25 -7.47 -6.73 -6.10
CA LEU A 25 -7.63 -6.73 -4.65
C LEU A 25 -7.13 -8.04 -4.03
N GLU A 26 -7.51 -9.17 -4.61
CA GLU A 26 -7.19 -10.48 -4.06
C GLU A 26 -5.69 -10.81 -4.16
N PHE A 27 -5.04 -10.42 -5.25
CA PHE A 27 -3.58 -10.49 -5.37
C PHE A 27 -2.90 -9.64 -4.30
N SER A 28 -3.40 -8.42 -4.06
CA SER A 28 -2.92 -7.56 -2.98
C SER A 28 -3.07 -8.22 -1.60
N MET A 29 -4.24 -8.77 -1.28
CA MET A 29 -4.49 -9.49 -0.01
C MET A 29 -3.52 -10.65 0.20
N SER A 30 -3.27 -11.45 -0.84
CA SER A 30 -2.34 -12.57 -0.73
C SER A 30 -0.89 -12.10 -0.54
N ARG A 31 -0.47 -11.01 -1.19
CA ARG A 31 0.85 -10.41 -0.96
C ARG A 31 1.00 -9.87 0.46
N ILE A 32 -0.04 -9.23 1.00
CA ILE A 32 -0.05 -8.76 2.40
C ILE A 32 0.18 -9.92 3.35
N ASN A 33 -0.55 -11.03 3.20
CA ASN A 33 -0.36 -12.20 4.05
C ASN A 33 1.09 -12.70 4.03
N ASN A 34 1.69 -12.80 2.84
CA ASN A 34 3.09 -13.21 2.71
C ASN A 34 4.08 -12.25 3.40
N VAL A 35 3.91 -10.94 3.20
CA VAL A 35 4.78 -9.91 3.79
C VAL A 35 4.61 -9.87 5.31
N VAL A 36 3.38 -9.89 5.81
CA VAL A 36 3.08 -9.88 7.26
C VAL A 36 3.61 -11.15 7.93
N SER A 37 3.43 -12.33 7.34
CA SER A 37 4.01 -13.56 7.90
C SER A 37 5.53 -13.46 8.00
N ARG A 38 6.21 -12.94 6.97
CA ARG A 38 7.67 -12.73 6.99
C ARG A 38 8.11 -11.68 8.02
N LEU A 39 7.38 -10.57 8.14
CA LEU A 39 7.58 -9.55 9.19
C LEU A 39 7.51 -10.17 10.58
N MET A 40 6.47 -10.97 10.84
CA MET A 40 6.28 -11.61 12.14
C MET A 40 7.36 -12.65 12.44
N THR A 41 7.75 -13.47 11.46
CA THR A 41 8.82 -14.47 11.66
C THR A 41 10.20 -13.83 11.91
N SER A 42 10.48 -12.68 11.30
CA SER A 42 11.81 -12.06 11.37
C SER A 42 11.99 -11.05 12.52
N GLN A 43 10.98 -10.24 12.82
CA GLN A 43 11.04 -9.21 13.86
C GLN A 43 10.35 -9.64 15.16
N GLY A 44 9.37 -10.54 15.08
CA GLY A 44 8.54 -10.91 16.23
C GLY A 44 7.98 -9.66 16.92
N LYS A 45 8.23 -9.52 18.23
CA LYS A 45 7.76 -8.38 19.03
C LYS A 45 8.47 -7.06 18.72
N ASN A 46 9.64 -7.07 18.08
CA ASN A 46 10.40 -5.86 17.79
C ASN A 46 9.75 -4.98 16.72
N ILE A 47 8.74 -5.50 16.00
CA ILE A 47 8.00 -4.74 15.00
C ILE A 47 7.26 -3.53 15.60
N GLU A 48 6.92 -3.58 16.89
CA GLU A 48 6.25 -2.46 17.58
C GLU A 48 7.07 -1.17 17.58
N GLN A 49 8.40 -1.29 17.45
CA GLN A 49 9.33 -0.16 17.41
C GLN A 49 9.65 0.30 15.98
N ASP A 50 9.24 -0.48 14.97
CA ASP A 50 9.49 -0.19 13.56
C ASP A 50 8.30 0.57 12.96
N TYR A 51 8.21 1.86 13.31
CA TYR A 51 7.13 2.74 12.85
C TYR A 51 7.10 2.92 11.33
N GLY A 52 8.25 2.82 10.65
CA GLY A 52 8.32 2.95 9.18
C GLY A 52 7.63 1.76 8.49
N SER A 53 7.95 0.54 8.92
CA SER A 53 7.27 -0.65 8.40
C SER A 53 5.78 -0.67 8.76
N LEU A 54 5.42 -0.22 9.97
CA LEU A 54 4.02 -0.11 10.40
C LEU A 54 3.25 0.91 9.56
N GLU A 55 3.83 2.07 9.26
CA GLU A 55 3.21 3.11 8.43
C GLU A 55 2.95 2.60 7.00
N ALA A 56 3.94 1.94 6.39
CA ALA A 56 3.79 1.34 5.07
C ALA A 56 2.69 0.26 5.06
N LEU A 57 2.63 -0.59 6.09
CA LEU A 57 1.57 -1.59 6.24
C LEU A 57 0.18 -0.94 6.37
N VAL A 58 0.05 0.11 7.16
CA VAL A 58 -1.21 0.88 7.31
C VAL A 58 -1.62 1.50 5.97
N SER A 59 -0.68 2.06 5.20
CA SER A 59 -0.95 2.62 3.88
C SER A 59 -1.54 1.57 2.93
N VAL A 60 -0.95 0.37 2.91
CA VAL A 60 -1.43 -0.77 2.11
C VAL A 60 -2.82 -1.22 2.55
N LEU A 61 -3.06 -1.38 3.85
CA LEU A 61 -4.37 -1.81 4.38
C LEU A 61 -5.46 -0.80 4.05
N LYS A 62 -5.16 0.50 4.18
CA LYS A 62 -6.05 1.60 3.79
C LYS A 62 -6.43 1.51 2.32
N ASN A 63 -5.46 1.26 1.43
CA ASN A 63 -5.74 1.11 -0.01
C ASN A 63 -6.69 -0.06 -0.29
N ASN A 64 -6.47 -1.22 0.36
CA ASN A 64 -7.35 -2.39 0.21
C ASN A 64 -8.77 -2.11 0.71
N LEU A 65 -8.91 -1.39 1.82
CA LEU A 65 -10.22 -1.00 2.34
C LEU A 65 -10.98 -0.11 1.34
N VAL A 66 -10.29 0.84 0.70
CA VAL A 66 -10.88 1.69 -0.35
C VAL A 66 -11.27 0.86 -1.58
N MET A 67 -10.42 -0.08 -2.00
CA MET A 67 -10.73 -1.01 -3.12
C MET A 67 -12.00 -1.83 -2.82
N VAL A 68 -12.07 -2.50 -1.67
CA VAL A 68 -13.26 -3.28 -1.26
C VAL A 68 -14.51 -2.41 -1.24
N SER A 69 -14.42 -1.21 -0.64
CA SER A 69 -15.55 -0.31 -0.50
C SER A 69 -16.08 0.18 -1.85
N THR A 70 -15.18 0.54 -2.76
CA THR A 70 -15.54 1.02 -4.10
C THR A 70 -16.09 -0.10 -4.99
N ILE A 71 -15.53 -1.31 -4.93
CA ILE A 71 -16.05 -2.50 -5.60
C ILE A 71 -17.46 -2.83 -5.10
N SER A 72 -17.64 -2.92 -3.78
CA SER A 72 -18.94 -3.25 -3.17
C SER A 72 -20.02 -2.26 -3.59
N ARG A 73 -19.70 -0.96 -3.52
CA ARG A 73 -20.60 0.12 -3.89
C ARG A 73 -20.98 0.08 -5.38
N ALA A 74 -19.99 0.02 -6.27
CA ALA A 74 -20.21 0.01 -7.71
C ALA A 74 -20.95 -1.26 -8.17
N SER A 75 -20.61 -2.41 -7.58
CA SER A 75 -21.30 -3.69 -7.80
C SER A 75 -22.79 -3.57 -7.51
N ARG A 76 -23.16 -3.03 -6.33
CA ARG A 76 -24.56 -2.84 -5.94
C ARG A 76 -25.25 -1.81 -6.82
N SER A 77 -24.63 -0.64 -7.05
CA SER A 77 -25.16 0.46 -7.86
C SER A 77 -25.58 -0.01 -9.25
N TYR A 78 -24.73 -0.82 -9.88
CA TYR A 78 -25.00 -1.43 -11.17
C TYR A 78 -26.08 -2.51 -11.10
N SER A 79 -26.02 -3.39 -10.11
CA SER A 79 -26.99 -4.50 -9.95
C SER A 79 -28.42 -4.02 -9.72
N ILE A 80 -28.62 -2.85 -9.10
CA ILE A 80 -29.95 -2.25 -8.88
C ILE A 80 -30.35 -1.24 -9.98
N GLY A 81 -29.51 -1.02 -10.98
CA GLY A 81 -29.80 -0.13 -12.12
C GLY A 81 -29.85 1.37 -11.79
N LEU A 82 -28.94 1.87 -10.95
CA LEU A 82 -28.86 3.33 -10.71
C LEU A 82 -28.47 4.09 -11.99
N ARG A 83 -29.01 5.30 -12.15
CA ARG A 83 -28.88 6.14 -13.36
C ARG A 83 -27.43 6.32 -13.86
N ASN A 84 -26.47 6.40 -12.95
CA ASN A 84 -25.07 6.70 -13.27
C ASN A 84 -24.13 5.52 -12.95
N ALA A 85 -24.66 4.29 -12.89
CA ALA A 85 -23.88 3.13 -12.47
C ALA A 85 -22.71 2.80 -13.41
N ASP A 86 -22.83 3.05 -14.71
CA ASP A 86 -21.73 2.87 -15.69
C ASP A 86 -20.52 3.74 -15.34
N ILE A 87 -20.77 5.00 -14.99
CA ILE A 87 -19.72 5.93 -14.58
C ILE A 87 -19.08 5.43 -13.29
N GLU A 88 -19.88 4.96 -12.33
CA GLU A 88 -19.39 4.43 -11.06
C GLU A 88 -18.51 3.18 -11.24
N LEU A 89 -18.83 2.28 -12.18
CA LEU A 89 -17.97 1.17 -12.57
C LEU A 89 -16.61 1.64 -13.11
N ALA A 90 -16.61 2.67 -13.98
CA ALA A 90 -15.39 3.25 -14.52
C ALA A 90 -14.50 3.84 -13.40
N TRP A 91 -15.12 4.57 -12.46
CA TRP A 91 -14.42 5.10 -11.28
C TRP A 91 -13.83 3.99 -10.41
N ALA A 92 -14.62 2.96 -10.09
CA ALA A 92 -14.15 1.83 -9.29
C ALA A 92 -12.95 1.14 -9.94
N THR A 93 -12.98 0.98 -11.27
CA THR A 93 -11.89 0.36 -12.04
C THR A 93 -10.62 1.21 -11.99
N ILE A 94 -10.72 2.52 -12.21
CA ILE A 94 -9.58 3.44 -12.15
C ILE A 94 -8.97 3.46 -10.74
N ILE A 95 -9.82 3.57 -9.70
CA ILE A 95 -9.39 3.59 -8.31
C ILE A 95 -8.67 2.29 -7.98
N CYS A 96 -9.25 1.13 -8.29
CA CYS A 96 -8.65 -0.16 -7.98
C CYS A 96 -7.33 -0.37 -8.73
N SER A 97 -7.23 0.03 -9.99
CA SER A 97 -5.98 -0.08 -10.76
C SER A 97 -4.86 0.79 -10.16
N ARG A 98 -5.18 2.03 -9.77
CA ARG A 98 -4.22 2.95 -9.14
C ARG A 98 -3.76 2.46 -7.78
N LEU A 99 -4.71 2.06 -6.94
CA LEU A 99 -4.43 1.60 -5.57
C LEU A 99 -3.72 0.24 -5.55
N SER A 100 -4.05 -0.66 -6.48
CA SER A 100 -3.32 -1.92 -6.64
C SER A 100 -1.85 -1.69 -6.97
N ARG A 101 -1.56 -0.77 -7.92
CA ARG A 101 -0.19 -0.41 -8.28
C ARG A 101 0.58 0.21 -7.11
N ALA A 102 -0.03 1.17 -6.41
CA ALA A 102 0.60 1.79 -5.24
C ALA A 102 0.88 0.73 -4.16
N THR A 103 -0.09 -0.12 -3.88
CA THR A 103 0.05 -1.22 -2.92
C THR A 103 1.13 -2.21 -3.33
N TRP A 104 1.25 -2.53 -4.62
CA TRP A 104 2.30 -3.39 -5.11
C TRP A 104 3.68 -2.81 -4.84
N PHE A 105 3.89 -1.53 -5.14
CA PHE A 105 5.17 -0.87 -4.89
C PHE A 105 5.54 -0.86 -3.40
N GLU A 106 4.59 -0.52 -2.52
CA GLU A 106 4.80 -0.52 -1.07
C GLU A 106 5.12 -1.91 -0.53
N LEU A 107 4.39 -2.94 -0.97
CA LEU A 107 4.63 -4.31 -0.55
C LEU A 107 5.94 -4.88 -1.10
N ASP A 108 6.30 -4.54 -2.34
CA ASP A 108 7.56 -4.93 -2.95
C ASP A 108 8.73 -4.32 -2.19
N ALA A 109 8.64 -3.01 -1.91
CA ALA A 109 9.58 -2.30 -1.06
C ALA A 109 9.71 -2.98 0.31
N LEU A 110 8.60 -3.26 1.02
CA LEU A 110 8.63 -4.00 2.30
C LEU A 110 9.22 -5.40 2.19
N SER A 111 9.02 -6.08 1.06
CA SER A 111 9.49 -7.45 0.85
C SER A 111 11.00 -7.52 0.54
N ASP A 112 11.51 -6.55 -0.23
CA ASP A 112 12.93 -6.40 -0.57
C ASP A 112 13.71 -5.73 0.59
N LEU A 113 13.03 -4.92 1.43
CA LEU A 113 13.62 -4.20 2.55
C LEU A 113 14.21 -5.10 3.64
N PHE A 114 13.81 -6.38 3.71
CA PHE A 114 14.32 -7.31 4.72
C PHE A 114 15.82 -7.55 4.65
N GLY A 115 16.48 -7.20 3.54
CA GLY A 115 17.92 -7.36 3.37
C GLY A 115 18.78 -6.11 3.55
N LEU A 116 18.31 -4.90 3.19
CA LEU A 116 19.22 -3.76 2.96
C LEU A 116 18.78 -2.38 3.51
N VAL A 117 17.49 -2.15 3.80
CA VAL A 117 16.98 -0.79 4.15
C VAL A 117 16.15 -0.83 5.44
N ARG A 118 16.67 -1.48 6.49
CA ARG A 118 16.00 -1.56 7.81
C ARG A 118 15.76 -0.22 8.51
N PHE A 119 16.42 0.83 8.04
CA PHE A 119 16.12 2.24 8.23
C PHE A 119 16.87 2.88 7.05
N ASN A 120 16.34 3.86 6.33
CA ASN A 120 17.25 4.68 5.53
C ASN A 120 18.16 5.39 6.55
N PRO A 121 19.43 4.97 6.74
CA PRO A 121 20.27 5.57 7.78
C PRO A 121 20.41 7.07 7.53
N SER A 122 20.33 7.49 6.27
CA SER A 122 20.30 8.90 5.86
C SER A 122 19.07 9.63 6.40
N LEU A 123 17.89 8.99 6.43
CA LEU A 123 16.68 9.61 7.00
C LEU A 123 16.82 9.79 8.52
N LEU A 124 17.33 8.77 9.22
CA LEU A 124 17.61 8.89 10.66
C LEU A 124 18.69 9.94 10.94
N ASN A 125 19.75 9.96 10.15
CA ASN A 125 20.83 10.94 10.29
C ASN A 125 20.34 12.36 10.01
N ALA A 126 19.51 12.56 8.97
CA ALA A 126 18.89 13.85 8.69
C ALA A 126 17.96 14.29 9.82
N GLY A 127 17.11 13.38 10.33
CA GLY A 127 16.21 13.65 11.45
C GLY A 127 16.97 14.02 12.73
N ARG A 128 18.03 13.28 13.07
CA ARG A 128 18.92 13.59 14.19
C ARG A 128 19.60 14.94 14.01
N ALA A 129 20.14 15.22 12.84
CA ALA A 129 20.82 16.47 12.57
C ALA A 129 19.90 17.69 12.72
N VAL A 130 18.65 17.59 12.24
CA VAL A 130 17.64 18.65 12.43
C VAL A 130 17.27 18.83 13.90
N PHE A 131 17.16 17.74 14.65
CA PHE A 131 16.81 17.78 16.07
C PHE A 131 17.95 18.37 16.92
N ASP A 132 19.18 17.89 16.72
CA ASP A 132 20.36 18.29 17.49
C ASP A 132 20.73 19.77 17.26
N LEU A 133 20.53 20.26 16.03
CA LEU A 133 20.88 21.63 15.62
C LEU A 133 19.68 22.59 15.65
N GLY A 134 18.50 22.12 16.06
CA GLY A 134 17.32 22.96 16.29
C GLY A 134 16.64 23.51 15.02
N GLY A 135 16.86 22.90 13.85
CA GLY A 135 16.25 23.39 12.62
C GLY A 135 16.88 22.88 11.32
N TYR A 136 16.61 23.60 10.22
CA TYR A 136 17.21 23.31 8.92
C TYR A 136 18.68 23.77 8.89
N ILE A 137 19.56 22.87 8.45
CA ILE A 137 21.02 23.02 8.60
C ILE A 137 21.79 23.10 7.29
N ILE A 138 21.16 22.80 6.16
CA ILE A 138 21.87 22.73 4.88
C ILE A 138 22.01 24.17 4.38
N GLU A 139 23.24 24.65 4.38
CA GLU A 139 23.57 25.99 3.91
C GLU A 139 23.37 26.11 2.40
N SER A 140 23.16 27.33 1.93
CA SER A 140 23.09 27.60 0.50
C SER A 140 24.42 27.19 -0.16
N PRO A 141 24.40 26.61 -1.37
CA PRO A 141 25.64 26.39 -2.14
C PRO A 141 26.42 27.67 -2.48
N LEU A 142 25.86 28.85 -2.18
CA LEU A 142 26.48 30.16 -2.38
C LEU A 142 27.08 30.74 -1.10
N GLU A 143 26.82 30.15 0.06
CA GLU A 143 27.45 30.52 1.32
C GLU A 143 28.95 30.26 1.20
N LYS A 144 29.76 31.18 1.71
CA LYS A 144 31.21 31.06 1.58
C LYS A 144 31.83 30.76 2.94
N ASN A 145 32.55 29.64 3.02
CA ASN A 145 33.31 29.22 4.19
C ASN A 145 34.66 29.95 4.25
N TRP A 146 34.67 31.24 4.59
CA TRP A 146 35.90 31.98 4.86
C TRP A 146 35.71 33.00 5.98
#